data_AF-A0A0N7L583-F1
#
_entry.id   AF-A0A0N7L583-F1
#
_cell.length_a   1.000
_cell.length_b   1.000
_cell.length_c   1.000
_cell.angle_alpha   90.00
_cell.angle_beta   90.00
_cell.angle_gamma   90.00
#
_symmetry.space_group_name_H-M   'P 1'
#
loop_
_entity.id
_entity.type
_entity.pdbx_description
1 polymer ?
#
loop_
_entity_poly.entity_id
_entity_poly.type
_entity_poly.pdbx_seq_one_letter_code
_entity_poly.pdbx_strand_id
1 'polypeptide(L)'
;MSDEHTRLLEDFSNLELKQLDRETKSLKHKHKSKCGGKYDTNKGGELKRSPSSVASPGRHYVHTKRNNKTNREDALRELLAGKIAEIEVGGDENLEAPIDLSGIYQDETLARQVQDKALALMQDNSMPVEEKVNELVNSMTQTSEQLELMQKKINELNAKCILLKQRKSTLSTELVKTNTSKSKLEQLCRELQKQNKLIVSESRRIADEEDQKRRELSSQFQKTVEDVSAKMEKQGQDYVASLKENENLQQKLKTFLEQYAVREEHFNRQLEAKDLAVQLAETKLQHQVELTSREAEKVRITLDKAKEFSEREIQLQSQLNAYSEKFDVVQETLVKSNEMFTNFRQEMDKMAKTTKKLEKENVALRKKCAEYDSGAIASIHEKVAATEETLKLQEKVKKLENLCRHLQAERNSVRQAQQAQPETT
;
A
#
# COMPACT_ATOMS: atom_id res chain seq x y z
N MET A 1 -37.78 17.95 9.74
CA MET A 1 -36.33 17.64 9.78
C MET A 1 -36.08 16.19 10.20
N SER A 2 -37.07 15.29 10.08
CA SER A 2 -37.01 13.93 10.65
C SER A 2 -36.82 12.83 9.61
N ASP A 3 -36.81 13.17 8.32
CA ASP A 3 -36.77 12.19 7.22
C ASP A 3 -35.38 12.05 6.56
N GLU A 4 -34.43 12.93 6.84
CA GLU A 4 -33.06 12.81 6.33
C GLU A 4 -32.17 11.89 7.19
N HIS A 5 -32.50 11.72 8.47
CA HIS A 5 -31.70 10.89 9.38
C HIS A 5 -31.90 9.39 9.17
N THR A 6 -33.02 8.98 8.57
CA THR A 6 -33.35 7.57 8.33
C THR A 6 -32.68 7.03 7.06
N ARG A 7 -32.43 7.88 6.06
CA ARG A 7 -31.77 7.46 4.80
C ARG A 7 -30.28 7.18 4.95
N LEU A 8 -29.60 7.83 5.90
CA LEU A 8 -28.17 7.59 6.13
C LEU A 8 -27.90 6.29 6.89
N LEU A 9 -28.88 5.71 7.60
CA LEU A 9 -28.70 4.42 8.28
C LEU A 9 -28.89 3.21 7.37
N GLU A 10 -29.65 3.34 6.27
CA GLU A 10 -29.86 2.24 5.31
C GLU A 10 -28.65 2.02 4.38
N ASP A 11 -27.86 3.07 4.09
CA ASP A 11 -26.72 2.98 3.17
C ASP A 11 -25.48 2.27 3.77
N PHE A 12 -25.38 2.12 5.08
CA PHE A 12 -24.29 1.36 5.72
C PHE A 12 -24.54 -0.16 5.75
N SER A 13 -25.74 -0.62 5.39
CA SER A 13 -26.10 -2.04 5.43
C SER A 13 -25.78 -2.81 4.14
N ASN A 14 -25.29 -2.13 3.09
CA ASN A 14 -25.07 -2.71 1.75
C ASN A 14 -23.60 -2.85 1.32
N LEU A 15 -22.63 -2.83 2.25
CA LEU A 15 -21.29 -3.32 1.94
C LEU A 15 -21.25 -4.85 2.07
N GLU A 16 -21.85 -5.50 1.08
CA GLU A 16 -21.73 -6.92 0.84
C GLU A 16 -20.24 -7.27 0.63
N LEU A 17 -19.72 -8.11 1.53
CA LEU A 17 -18.36 -8.60 1.55
C LEU A 17 -18.09 -9.36 0.24
N LYS A 18 -17.46 -8.71 -0.74
CA LYS A 18 -16.99 -9.38 -1.97
C LYS A 18 -16.14 -10.59 -1.56
N GLN A 19 -16.67 -11.79 -1.81
CA GLN A 19 -15.89 -13.02 -1.74
C GLN A 19 -14.72 -12.89 -2.74
N LEU A 20 -13.52 -12.79 -2.19
CA LEU A 20 -12.29 -12.95 -2.95
C LEU A 20 -12.26 -14.39 -3.46
N ASP A 21 -12.54 -14.57 -4.75
CA ASP A 21 -12.27 -15.80 -5.48
C ASP A 21 -10.79 -16.17 -5.31
N ARG A 22 -10.53 -17.16 -4.44
CA ARG A 22 -9.23 -17.82 -4.35
C ARG A 22 -9.08 -18.71 -5.58
N GLU A 23 -8.54 -18.16 -6.67
CA GLU A 23 -8.05 -18.97 -7.78
C GLU A 23 -6.90 -19.87 -7.31
N THR A 24 -7.18 -21.15 -7.09
CA THR A 24 -6.17 -22.19 -6.95
C THR A 24 -5.49 -22.42 -8.30
N LYS A 25 -4.40 -21.69 -8.57
CA LYS A 25 -3.56 -21.92 -9.76
C LYS A 25 -2.79 -23.23 -9.61
N SER A 26 -3.30 -24.25 -10.30
CA SER A 26 -2.69 -25.56 -10.50
C SER A 26 -1.33 -25.45 -11.21
N LEU A 27 -0.30 -26.03 -10.59
CA LEU A 27 1.06 -26.15 -11.10
C LEU A 27 1.11 -27.08 -12.32
N LYS A 28 1.30 -26.53 -13.52
CA LYS A 28 1.66 -27.31 -14.71
C LYS A 28 3.17 -27.54 -14.77
N HIS A 29 3.58 -28.79 -14.55
CA HIS A 29 4.91 -29.29 -14.91
C HIS A 29 5.19 -29.07 -16.40
N LYS A 30 6.28 -28.36 -16.72
CA LYS A 30 6.93 -28.42 -18.04
C LYS A 30 8.23 -29.22 -17.92
N HIS A 31 8.20 -30.45 -18.45
CA HIS A 31 9.42 -31.12 -18.88
C HIS A 31 10.07 -30.29 -19.98
N LYS A 32 11.32 -29.88 -19.78
CA LYS A 32 12.18 -29.37 -20.85
C LYS A 32 13.52 -30.09 -20.77
N SER A 33 13.62 -31.10 -21.64
CA SER A 33 14.88 -31.75 -22.00
C SER A 33 15.81 -30.70 -22.61
N LYS A 34 17.05 -30.63 -22.10
CA LYS A 34 18.15 -29.92 -22.75
C LYS A 34 19.45 -30.65 -22.44
N CYS A 35 19.83 -31.53 -23.37
CA CYS A 35 21.17 -32.07 -23.48
C CYS A 35 22.09 -30.93 -23.95
N GLY A 36 23.15 -30.65 -23.20
CA GLY A 36 24.13 -29.62 -23.51
C GLY A 36 25.45 -30.01 -22.88
N GLY A 37 26.35 -30.55 -23.70
CA GLY A 37 27.68 -30.96 -23.28
C GLY A 37 28.55 -29.79 -22.87
N LYS A 38 29.46 -30.05 -21.94
CA LYS A 38 30.75 -29.36 -21.86
C LYS A 38 31.81 -30.39 -21.52
N TYR A 39 32.78 -30.46 -22.41
CA TYR A 39 34.09 -31.04 -22.19
C TYR A 39 34.83 -30.19 -21.16
N ASP A 40 35.42 -30.83 -20.16
CA ASP A 40 36.60 -30.29 -19.50
C ASP A 40 37.64 -31.40 -19.41
N THR A 41 38.77 -31.11 -20.04
CA THR A 41 40.04 -31.80 -19.98
C THR A 41 40.71 -31.43 -18.66
N ASN A 42 41.31 -32.39 -17.93
CA ASN A 42 42.77 -32.55 -17.85
C ASN A 42 43.22 -33.51 -16.72
N LYS A 43 44.32 -34.22 -17.04
CA LYS A 43 45.43 -34.75 -16.20
C LYS A 43 45.35 -36.12 -15.49
N GLY A 44 46.40 -36.89 -15.80
CA GLY A 44 46.95 -38.08 -15.10
C GLY A 44 46.78 -39.33 -15.96
N GLY A 45 47.79 -39.96 -16.59
CA GLY A 45 49.19 -40.12 -16.21
C GLY A 45 49.48 -41.63 -16.14
N GLU A 46 50.03 -42.18 -17.23
CA GLU A 46 50.99 -43.32 -17.27
C GLU A 46 50.75 -44.62 -16.47
N LEU A 47 50.53 -45.77 -17.16
CA LEU A 47 51.58 -46.75 -17.51
C LEU A 47 51.03 -48.06 -18.09
N LYS A 48 51.80 -48.60 -19.03
CA LYS A 48 51.59 -49.80 -19.86
C LYS A 48 51.68 -51.12 -19.07
N ARG A 49 50.95 -52.15 -19.51
CA ARG A 49 51.52 -53.38 -20.11
C ARG A 49 50.45 -54.38 -20.56
N SER A 50 50.55 -54.79 -21.82
CA SER A 50 49.95 -55.99 -22.42
C SER A 50 50.55 -57.28 -21.81
N PRO A 51 49.97 -58.47 -22.07
CA PRO A 51 50.42 -59.26 -23.24
C PRO A 51 49.29 -60.06 -23.95
N SER A 52 49.21 -59.96 -25.27
CA SER A 52 49.64 -60.96 -26.29
C SER A 52 48.82 -62.27 -26.32
N SER A 53 48.00 -62.40 -27.37
CA SER A 53 47.46 -63.63 -27.91
C SER A 53 48.53 -64.36 -28.73
N VAL A 54 48.73 -65.65 -28.48
CA VAL A 54 49.52 -66.53 -29.34
C VAL A 54 48.59 -67.61 -29.88
N ALA A 55 48.44 -67.61 -31.20
CA ALA A 55 47.71 -68.58 -31.98
C ALA A 55 48.52 -69.87 -32.17
N SER A 56 47.78 -70.98 -32.30
CA SER A 56 48.21 -72.36 -32.44
C SER A 56 49.19 -72.63 -33.60
N PRO A 57 50.11 -73.61 -33.48
CA PRO A 57 50.90 -74.10 -34.61
C PRO A 57 50.11 -75.10 -35.47
N GLY A 58 50.14 -74.88 -36.79
CA GLY A 58 49.58 -75.75 -37.81
C GLY A 58 50.28 -77.11 -37.91
N ARG A 59 49.48 -78.15 -38.12
CA ARG A 59 49.94 -79.49 -38.51
C ARG A 59 50.29 -79.49 -40.00
N HIS A 60 51.54 -79.81 -40.32
CA HIS A 60 51.93 -80.26 -41.65
C HIS A 60 51.34 -81.65 -41.92
N TYR A 61 50.43 -81.75 -42.88
CA TYR A 61 50.04 -83.01 -43.52
C TYR A 61 50.98 -83.24 -44.70
N VAL A 62 51.98 -84.11 -44.53
CA VAL A 62 52.78 -84.62 -45.65
C VAL A 62 52.14 -85.92 -46.12
N HIS A 63 51.78 -85.94 -47.40
CA HIS A 63 51.27 -87.09 -48.13
C HIS A 63 52.19 -88.32 -48.00
N THR A 64 51.75 -89.33 -47.25
CA THR A 64 52.36 -90.67 -47.22
C THR A 64 51.41 -91.71 -47.83
N LYS A 65 50.82 -91.43 -49.00
CA LYS A 65 49.91 -92.40 -49.66
C LYS A 65 50.62 -93.64 -50.21
N ARG A 66 51.95 -93.63 -50.39
CA ARG A 66 52.74 -94.83 -50.76
C ARG A 66 53.12 -95.72 -49.57
N ASN A 67 53.07 -95.20 -48.35
CA ASN A 67 53.61 -95.87 -47.16
C ASN A 67 52.55 -96.65 -46.37
N ASN A 68 51.26 -96.45 -46.65
CA ASN A 68 50.17 -97.16 -45.97
C ASN A 68 50.01 -98.61 -46.44
N LYS A 69 50.37 -98.92 -47.70
CA LYS A 69 50.27 -100.30 -48.21
C LYS A 69 51.41 -101.15 -47.66
N THR A 70 52.64 -100.63 -47.69
CA THR A 70 53.82 -101.24 -47.06
C THR A 70 53.64 -101.36 -45.54
N ASN A 71 53.22 -100.30 -44.83
CA ASN A 71 52.94 -100.41 -43.40
C ASN A 71 51.82 -101.41 -43.06
N ARG A 72 50.81 -101.58 -43.94
CA ARG A 72 49.74 -102.55 -43.72
C ARG A 72 50.23 -103.97 -43.99
N GLU A 73 51.03 -104.18 -45.02
CA GLU A 73 51.69 -105.46 -45.30
C GLU A 73 52.68 -105.82 -44.18
N ASP A 74 53.46 -104.87 -43.68
CA ASP A 74 54.41 -105.05 -42.58
C ASP A 74 53.68 -105.29 -41.24
N ALA A 75 52.59 -104.58 -40.96
CA ALA A 75 51.75 -104.84 -39.80
C ALA A 75 51.05 -106.21 -39.87
N LEU A 76 50.63 -106.65 -41.06
CA LEU A 76 50.09 -107.99 -41.27
C LEU A 76 51.18 -109.07 -41.11
N ARG A 77 52.40 -108.82 -41.61
CA ARG A 77 53.56 -109.71 -41.42
C ARG A 77 53.95 -109.81 -39.94
N GLU A 78 53.96 -108.70 -39.23
CA GLU A 78 54.27 -108.66 -37.80
C GLU A 78 53.17 -109.35 -36.97
N LEU A 79 51.89 -109.17 -37.33
CA LEU A 79 50.77 -109.86 -36.69
C LEU A 79 50.78 -111.36 -36.97
N LEU A 80 51.11 -111.77 -38.19
CA LEU A 80 51.31 -113.18 -38.55
C LEU A 80 52.50 -113.77 -37.79
N ALA A 81 53.64 -113.08 -37.75
CA ALA A 81 54.82 -113.51 -36.98
C ALA A 81 54.51 -113.62 -35.48
N GLY A 82 53.72 -112.69 -34.94
CA GLY A 82 53.20 -112.76 -33.58
C GLY A 82 52.32 -113.97 -33.34
N LYS A 83 51.35 -114.23 -34.23
CA LYS A 83 50.44 -115.37 -34.09
C LYS A 83 51.15 -116.72 -34.25
N ILE A 84 52.13 -116.81 -35.14
CA ILE A 84 52.99 -117.99 -35.30
C ILE A 84 53.79 -118.22 -34.01
N ALA A 85 54.44 -117.17 -33.48
CA ALA A 85 55.18 -117.25 -32.22
C ALA A 85 54.27 -117.63 -31.02
N GLU A 86 53.02 -117.15 -31.00
CA GLU A 86 52.02 -117.50 -29.97
C GLU A 86 51.66 -118.99 -30.00
N ILE A 87 51.52 -119.56 -31.21
CA ILE A 87 51.24 -120.99 -31.40
C ILE A 87 52.47 -121.81 -31.00
N GLU A 88 53.68 -121.39 -31.37
CA GLU A 88 54.94 -122.08 -31.03
C GLU A 88 55.22 -122.12 -29.52
N VAL A 89 54.82 -121.10 -28.77
CA VAL A 89 54.96 -121.04 -27.30
C VAL A 89 53.79 -121.73 -26.58
N GLY A 90 52.72 -122.12 -27.30
CA GLY A 90 51.55 -122.78 -26.71
C GLY A 90 50.61 -121.82 -25.98
N GLY A 91 50.51 -120.56 -26.43
CA GLY A 91 49.63 -119.53 -25.87
C GLY A 91 50.32 -118.55 -24.92
N ASP A 92 49.65 -117.42 -24.64
CA ASP A 92 50.17 -116.32 -23.80
C ASP A 92 50.41 -116.75 -22.34
N GLU A 93 49.74 -117.80 -21.86
CA GLU A 93 49.91 -118.34 -20.49
C GLU A 93 51.27 -119.01 -20.28
N ASN A 94 51.89 -119.55 -21.34
CA ASN A 94 53.20 -120.20 -21.29
C ASN A 94 54.37 -119.22 -21.52
N LEU A 95 54.08 -117.93 -21.71
CA LEU A 95 55.08 -116.90 -21.99
C LEU A 95 55.97 -116.59 -20.77
N GLU A 96 55.43 -116.72 -19.55
CA GLU A 96 56.18 -116.50 -18.30
C GLU A 96 56.91 -117.76 -17.77
N ALA A 97 56.67 -118.93 -18.39
CA ALA A 97 57.35 -120.15 -18.00
C ALA A 97 58.86 -120.09 -18.39
N PRO A 98 59.78 -120.33 -17.45
CA PRO A 98 61.22 -120.37 -17.75
C PRO A 98 61.54 -121.45 -18.78
N ILE A 99 62.30 -121.11 -19.82
CA ILE A 99 62.84 -122.11 -20.74
C ILE A 99 64.00 -122.82 -20.03
N ASP A 100 64.02 -124.14 -20.06
CA ASP A 100 65.13 -124.92 -19.53
C ASP A 100 66.33 -124.85 -20.50
N LEU A 101 67.28 -123.96 -20.21
CA LEU A 101 68.52 -123.79 -20.99
C LEU A 101 69.65 -124.76 -20.59
N SER A 102 69.40 -125.72 -19.70
CA SER A 102 70.43 -126.70 -19.34
C SER A 102 70.90 -127.50 -20.57
N GLY A 103 72.23 -127.66 -20.68
CA GLY A 103 72.88 -128.41 -21.76
C GLY A 103 73.15 -127.67 -23.09
N ILE A 104 72.65 -126.44 -23.29
CA ILE A 104 72.81 -125.70 -24.56
C ILE A 104 74.21 -125.06 -24.70
N TYR A 105 74.84 -124.67 -23.60
CA TYR A 105 76.12 -123.94 -23.62
C TYR A 105 77.36 -124.81 -23.90
N GLN A 106 77.16 -126.03 -24.39
CA GLN A 106 78.24 -126.99 -24.69
C GLN A 106 78.69 -126.95 -26.16
N ASP A 107 78.37 -125.90 -26.91
CA ASP A 107 78.62 -125.81 -28.36
C ASP A 107 80.09 -126.10 -28.74
N GLU A 108 81.03 -125.57 -27.96
CA GLU A 108 82.47 -125.74 -28.22
C GLU A 108 83.00 -127.11 -27.75
N THR A 109 82.40 -127.67 -26.70
CA THR A 109 82.77 -128.98 -26.16
C THR A 109 82.16 -130.12 -26.96
N LEU A 110 80.95 -129.92 -27.50
CA LEU A 110 80.25 -130.91 -28.29
C LEU A 110 80.91 -131.09 -29.65
N ALA A 111 81.22 -129.98 -30.35
CA ALA A 111 81.96 -130.04 -31.61
C ALA A 111 83.33 -130.72 -31.46
N ARG A 112 84.08 -130.40 -30.39
CA ARG A 112 85.37 -131.04 -30.09
C ARG A 112 85.23 -132.52 -29.73
N GLN A 113 84.30 -132.88 -28.85
CA GLN A 113 84.09 -134.28 -28.43
C GLN A 113 83.73 -135.21 -29.59
N VAL A 114 83.02 -134.69 -30.59
CA VAL A 114 82.62 -135.45 -31.79
C VAL A 114 83.80 -135.61 -32.74
N GLN A 115 84.60 -134.55 -32.90
CA GLN A 115 85.82 -134.59 -33.69
C GLN A 115 86.85 -135.57 -33.09
N ASP A 116 87.02 -135.55 -31.77
CA ASP A 116 87.93 -136.44 -31.04
C ASP A 116 87.45 -137.90 -31.10
N LYS A 117 86.15 -138.16 -30.94
CA LYS A 117 85.58 -139.52 -31.09
C LYS A 117 85.70 -140.04 -32.52
N ALA A 118 85.49 -139.20 -33.54
CA ALA A 118 85.63 -139.60 -34.94
C ALA A 118 87.10 -139.96 -35.29
N LEU A 119 88.07 -139.18 -34.80
CA LEU A 119 89.50 -139.45 -34.98
C LEU A 119 89.94 -140.75 -34.30
N ALA A 120 89.45 -141.01 -33.07
CA ALA A 120 89.76 -142.22 -32.33
C ALA A 120 89.23 -143.49 -33.03
N LEU A 121 88.01 -143.46 -33.57
CA LEU A 121 87.40 -144.59 -34.30
C LEU A 121 88.08 -144.87 -35.65
N MET A 122 88.62 -143.84 -36.32
CA MET A 122 89.38 -144.02 -37.56
C MET A 122 90.71 -144.76 -37.34
N GLN A 123 91.39 -144.56 -36.20
CA GLN A 123 92.73 -145.12 -35.92
C GLN A 123 92.74 -146.57 -35.40
N ASP A 124 91.60 -147.12 -34.96
CA ASP A 124 91.54 -148.46 -34.35
C ASP A 124 91.51 -149.59 -35.39
N ASN A 125 92.64 -150.20 -35.76
CA ASN A 125 92.70 -151.24 -36.80
C ASN A 125 92.15 -152.64 -36.37
N SER A 126 91.52 -152.78 -35.20
CA SER A 126 90.97 -154.05 -34.70
C SER A 126 89.50 -154.30 -35.06
N MET A 127 88.78 -153.31 -35.58
CA MET A 127 87.34 -153.37 -35.83
C MET A 127 87.01 -153.45 -37.34
N PRO A 128 86.04 -154.28 -37.76
CA PRO A 128 85.60 -154.35 -39.15
C PRO A 128 85.00 -153.02 -39.63
N VAL A 129 85.24 -152.67 -40.89
CA VAL A 129 84.93 -151.35 -41.47
C VAL A 129 83.44 -150.98 -41.32
N GLU A 130 82.53 -151.96 -41.38
CA GLU A 130 81.08 -151.75 -41.19
C GLU A 130 80.69 -151.31 -39.78
N GLU A 131 81.34 -151.82 -38.73
CA GLU A 131 81.06 -151.41 -37.35
C GLU A 131 81.56 -149.98 -37.06
N LYS A 132 82.73 -149.59 -37.60
CA LYS A 132 83.22 -148.22 -37.50
C LYS A 132 82.29 -147.20 -38.15
N VAL A 133 81.74 -147.54 -39.31
CA VAL A 133 80.77 -146.69 -40.01
C VAL A 133 79.50 -146.57 -39.18
N ASN A 134 78.99 -147.66 -38.60
CA ASN A 134 77.81 -147.63 -37.73
C ASN A 134 78.02 -146.80 -36.47
N GLU A 135 79.17 -146.92 -35.79
CA GLU A 135 79.48 -146.14 -34.58
C GLU A 135 79.62 -144.63 -34.90
N LEU A 136 80.24 -144.29 -36.05
CA LEU A 136 80.36 -142.91 -36.51
C LEU A 136 79.00 -142.32 -36.90
N VAL A 137 78.16 -143.11 -37.60
CA VAL A 137 76.78 -142.73 -37.92
C VAL A 137 75.99 -142.48 -36.64
N ASN A 138 76.11 -143.35 -35.63
CA ASN A 138 75.45 -143.17 -34.33
C ASN A 138 75.94 -141.93 -33.58
N SER A 139 77.24 -141.61 -33.67
CA SER A 139 77.78 -140.38 -33.09
C SER A 139 77.30 -139.13 -33.85
N MET A 140 77.14 -139.20 -35.17
CA MET A 140 76.60 -138.10 -35.98
C MET A 140 75.08 -137.93 -35.77
N THR A 141 74.33 -139.00 -35.54
CA THR A 141 72.89 -138.89 -35.24
C THR A 141 72.67 -138.27 -33.87
N GLN A 142 73.42 -138.66 -32.84
CA GLN A 142 73.32 -138.05 -31.50
C GLN A 142 73.62 -136.55 -31.52
N THR A 143 74.58 -136.10 -32.32
CA THR A 143 74.91 -134.67 -32.43
C THR A 143 73.89 -133.91 -33.23
N SER A 144 73.36 -134.53 -34.29
CA SER A 144 72.21 -134.00 -35.03
C SER A 144 70.99 -133.83 -34.12
N GLU A 145 70.69 -134.82 -33.27
CA GLU A 145 69.59 -134.74 -32.29
C GLU A 145 69.79 -133.63 -31.26
N GLN A 146 71.03 -133.43 -30.77
CA GLN A 146 71.34 -132.33 -29.85
C GLN A 146 71.26 -130.97 -30.53
N LEU A 147 71.74 -130.83 -31.77
CA LEU A 147 71.58 -129.61 -32.57
C LEU A 147 70.10 -129.31 -32.85
N GLU A 148 69.29 -130.33 -33.16
CA GLU A 148 67.84 -130.18 -33.30
C GLU A 148 67.18 -129.71 -32.01
N LEU A 149 67.59 -130.25 -30.85
CA LEU A 149 67.09 -129.81 -29.55
C LEU A 149 67.46 -128.37 -29.26
N MET A 150 68.72 -127.96 -29.52
CA MET A 150 69.13 -126.57 -29.36
C MET A 150 68.38 -125.65 -30.32
N GLN A 151 68.20 -126.06 -31.58
CA GLN A 151 67.46 -125.29 -32.56
C GLN A 151 66.00 -125.09 -32.13
N LYS A 152 65.36 -126.12 -31.55
CA LYS A 152 64.01 -126.01 -30.97
C LYS A 152 63.97 -125.00 -29.82
N LYS A 153 64.93 -125.05 -28.90
CA LYS A 153 65.00 -124.10 -27.76
C LYS A 153 65.31 -122.66 -28.21
N ILE A 154 66.14 -122.47 -29.24
CA ILE A 154 66.41 -121.17 -29.85
C ILE A 154 65.15 -120.62 -30.53
N ASN A 155 64.41 -121.46 -31.25
CA ASN A 155 63.15 -121.07 -31.88
C ASN A 155 62.11 -120.67 -30.81
N GLU A 156 61.99 -121.42 -29.72
CA GLU A 156 61.10 -121.08 -28.59
C GLU A 156 61.49 -119.75 -27.94
N LEU A 157 62.77 -119.51 -27.67
CA LEU A 157 63.28 -118.23 -27.14
C LEU A 157 62.98 -117.07 -28.09
N ASN A 158 63.16 -117.27 -29.39
CA ASN A 158 62.88 -116.25 -30.40
C ASN A 158 61.38 -115.93 -30.45
N ALA A 159 60.52 -116.95 -30.41
CA ALA A 159 59.07 -116.80 -30.34
C ALA A 159 58.63 -116.01 -29.09
N LYS A 160 59.15 -116.36 -27.90
CA LYS A 160 58.89 -115.59 -26.66
C LYS A 160 59.36 -114.13 -26.78
N CYS A 161 60.53 -113.90 -27.39
CA CYS A 161 61.06 -112.55 -27.61
C CYS A 161 60.17 -111.69 -28.52
N ILE A 162 59.60 -112.26 -29.58
CA ILE A 162 58.66 -111.59 -30.49
C ILE A 162 57.39 -111.19 -29.72
N LEU A 163 56.79 -112.12 -28.96
CA LEU A 163 55.58 -111.87 -28.19
C LEU A 163 55.79 -110.80 -27.10
N LEU A 164 56.89 -110.86 -26.35
CA LEU A 164 57.22 -109.86 -25.34
C LEU A 164 57.40 -108.45 -25.95
N LYS A 165 58.00 -108.36 -27.14
CA LYS A 165 58.12 -107.08 -27.87
C LYS A 165 56.76 -106.54 -28.29
N GLN A 166 55.87 -107.39 -28.80
CA GLN A 166 54.51 -107.00 -29.17
C GLN A 166 53.69 -106.55 -27.96
N ARG A 167 53.73 -107.32 -26.85
CA ARG A 167 53.06 -106.97 -25.59
C ARG A 167 53.57 -105.66 -24.99
N LYS A 168 54.89 -105.42 -25.05
CA LYS A 168 55.48 -104.14 -24.64
C LYS A 168 54.97 -102.99 -25.51
N SER A 169 54.87 -103.19 -26.83
CA SER A 169 54.35 -102.19 -27.77
C SER A 169 52.88 -101.86 -27.48
N THR A 170 52.01 -102.88 -27.34
CA THR A 170 50.58 -102.68 -27.03
C THR A 170 50.40 -101.95 -25.70
N LEU A 171 51.05 -102.41 -24.62
CA LEU A 171 51.01 -101.75 -23.32
C LEU A 171 51.54 -100.31 -23.38
N SER A 172 52.60 -100.05 -24.15
CA SER A 172 53.10 -98.69 -24.36
C SER A 172 52.06 -97.79 -25.04
N THR A 173 51.32 -98.29 -26.04
CA THR A 173 50.27 -97.50 -26.71
C THR A 173 49.07 -97.24 -25.80
N GLU A 174 48.69 -98.24 -24.98
CA GLU A 174 47.62 -98.09 -23.99
C GLU A 174 48.02 -97.12 -22.89
N LEU A 175 49.27 -97.15 -22.43
CA LEU A 175 49.81 -96.17 -21.49
C LEU A 175 49.74 -94.74 -22.04
N VAL A 176 50.07 -94.52 -23.31
CA VAL A 176 49.93 -93.20 -23.94
C VAL A 176 48.46 -92.77 -24.04
N LYS A 177 47.54 -93.67 -24.42
CA LYS A 177 46.10 -93.38 -24.49
C LYS A 177 45.51 -93.04 -23.11
N THR A 178 45.86 -93.82 -22.10
CA THR A 178 45.41 -93.57 -20.71
C THR A 178 46.00 -92.27 -20.17
N ASN A 179 47.28 -91.97 -20.44
CA ASN A 179 47.90 -90.72 -20.02
C ASN A 179 47.29 -89.51 -20.72
N THR A 180 46.99 -89.59 -22.02
CA THR A 180 46.30 -88.49 -22.73
C THR A 180 44.87 -88.28 -22.24
N SER A 181 44.15 -89.37 -21.90
CA SER A 181 42.82 -89.28 -21.28
C SER A 181 42.91 -88.63 -19.88
N LYS A 182 43.89 -89.04 -19.06
CA LYS A 182 44.19 -88.44 -17.77
C LYS A 182 44.46 -86.95 -17.89
N SER A 183 45.34 -86.52 -18.79
CA SER A 183 45.63 -85.08 -19.00
C SER A 183 44.38 -84.29 -19.40
N LYS A 184 43.49 -84.85 -20.23
CA LYS A 184 42.22 -84.21 -20.60
C LYS A 184 41.27 -84.07 -19.40
N LEU A 185 41.15 -85.13 -18.59
CA LEU A 185 40.34 -85.10 -17.37
C LEU A 185 40.89 -84.10 -16.35
N GLU A 186 42.21 -84.06 -16.15
CA GLU A 186 42.84 -83.08 -15.27
C GLU A 186 42.60 -81.64 -15.75
N GLN A 187 42.68 -81.40 -17.06
CA GLN A 187 42.37 -80.09 -17.64
C GLN A 187 40.90 -79.71 -17.43
N LEU A 188 39.97 -80.65 -17.66
CA LEU A 188 38.54 -80.43 -17.42
C LEU A 188 38.25 -80.17 -15.94
N CYS A 189 38.86 -80.92 -15.03
CA CYS A 189 38.72 -80.70 -13.58
C CYS A 189 39.24 -79.33 -13.15
N ARG A 190 40.39 -78.88 -13.68
CA ARG A 190 40.93 -77.55 -13.40
C ARG A 190 40.02 -76.43 -13.93
N GLU A 191 39.49 -76.59 -15.14
CA GLU A 191 38.57 -75.61 -15.72
C GLU A 191 37.24 -75.59 -14.95
N LEU A 192 36.69 -76.75 -14.58
CA LEU A 192 35.49 -76.84 -13.75
C LEU A 192 35.69 -76.19 -12.37
N GLN A 193 36.83 -76.43 -11.72
CA GLN A 193 37.18 -75.77 -10.45
C GLN A 193 37.30 -74.26 -10.61
N LYS A 194 37.88 -73.79 -11.72
CA LYS A 194 38.00 -72.36 -12.03
C LYS A 194 36.63 -71.72 -12.26
N GLN A 195 35.75 -72.37 -13.03
CA GLN A 195 34.39 -71.89 -13.26
C GLN A 195 33.57 -71.91 -11.98
N ASN A 196 33.69 -72.94 -11.14
CA ASN A 196 32.99 -73.00 -9.86
C ASN A 196 33.43 -71.84 -8.94
N LYS A 197 34.75 -71.59 -8.81
CA LYS A 197 35.27 -70.42 -8.08
C LYS A 197 34.74 -69.10 -8.64
N LEU A 198 34.67 -68.97 -9.96
CA LEU A 198 34.13 -67.78 -10.62
C LEU A 198 32.64 -67.60 -10.29
N ILE A 199 31.82 -68.64 -10.43
CA ILE A 199 30.39 -68.63 -10.10
C ILE A 199 30.17 -68.27 -8.63
N VAL A 200 30.94 -68.84 -7.70
CA VAL A 200 30.84 -68.50 -6.26
C VAL A 200 31.20 -67.04 -6.02
N SER A 201 32.29 -66.54 -6.62
CA SER A 201 32.69 -65.14 -6.48
C SER A 201 31.67 -64.17 -7.07
N GLU A 202 31.08 -64.52 -8.22
CA GLU A 202 30.08 -63.72 -8.90
C GLU A 202 28.73 -63.74 -8.16
N SER A 203 28.31 -64.90 -7.65
CA SER A 203 27.11 -65.02 -6.83
C SER A 203 27.24 -64.18 -5.56
N ARG A 204 28.43 -64.19 -4.93
CA ARG A 204 28.71 -63.34 -3.77
C ARG A 204 28.66 -61.85 -4.12
N ARG A 205 29.30 -61.46 -5.23
CA ARG A 205 29.27 -60.06 -5.71
C ARG A 205 27.84 -59.59 -5.98
N ILE A 206 27.03 -60.42 -6.63
CA ILE A 206 25.62 -60.12 -6.92
C ILE A 206 24.83 -59.98 -5.60
N ALA A 207 25.03 -60.88 -4.64
CA ALA A 207 24.37 -60.79 -3.33
C ALA A 207 24.75 -59.49 -2.60
N ASP A 208 26.03 -59.14 -2.55
CA ASP A 208 26.52 -57.92 -1.90
C ASP A 208 25.95 -56.65 -2.60
N GLU A 209 25.85 -56.64 -3.93
CA GLU A 209 25.26 -55.54 -4.70
C GLU A 209 23.74 -55.42 -4.50
N GLU A 210 23.03 -56.54 -4.39
CA GLU A 210 21.60 -56.55 -4.12
C GLU A 210 21.30 -56.06 -2.70
N ASP A 211 22.06 -56.53 -1.72
CA ASP A 211 21.97 -56.06 -0.33
C ASP A 211 22.31 -54.57 -0.22
N GLN A 212 23.30 -54.10 -0.97
CA GLN A 212 23.64 -52.68 -1.01
C GLN A 212 22.49 -51.84 -1.61
N LYS A 213 21.89 -52.28 -2.73
CA LYS A 213 20.72 -51.63 -3.32
C LYS A 213 19.53 -51.62 -2.36
N ARG A 214 19.28 -52.72 -1.63
CA ARG A 214 18.22 -52.78 -0.61
C ARG A 214 18.47 -51.78 0.52
N ARG A 215 19.70 -51.65 1.01
CA ARG A 215 20.08 -50.67 2.04
C ARG A 215 19.91 -49.23 1.54
N GLU A 216 20.37 -48.94 0.33
CA GLU A 216 20.23 -47.61 -0.28
C GLU A 216 18.77 -47.23 -0.48
N LEU A 217 17.96 -48.15 -1.00
CA LEU A 217 16.52 -47.93 -1.18
C LEU A 217 15.83 -47.69 0.16
N SER A 218 16.13 -48.51 1.18
CA SER A 218 15.59 -48.34 2.54
C SER A 218 15.99 -46.99 3.14
N SER A 219 17.24 -46.57 2.97
CA SER A 219 17.73 -45.27 3.43
C SER A 219 17.04 -44.11 2.70
N GLN A 220 16.83 -44.21 1.38
CA GLN A 220 16.10 -43.19 0.61
C GLN A 220 14.63 -43.09 1.04
N PHE A 221 13.97 -44.22 1.29
CA PHE A 221 12.61 -44.23 1.82
C PHE A 221 12.54 -43.58 3.19
N GLN A 222 13.43 -43.98 4.10
CA GLN A 222 13.49 -43.40 5.45
C GLN A 222 13.72 -41.89 5.41
N LYS A 223 14.69 -41.44 4.60
CA LYS A 223 14.96 -40.01 4.39
C LYS A 223 13.75 -39.27 3.82
N THR A 224 13.04 -39.88 2.87
CA THR A 224 11.84 -39.27 2.28
C THR A 224 10.72 -39.14 3.31
N VAL A 225 10.53 -40.15 4.16
CA VAL A 225 9.57 -40.10 5.27
C VAL A 225 9.93 -39.01 6.27
N GLU A 226 11.21 -38.89 6.62
CA GLU A 226 11.72 -37.83 7.49
C GLU A 226 11.50 -36.43 6.87
N ASP A 227 11.82 -36.25 5.59
CA ASP A 227 11.61 -34.99 4.86
C ASP A 227 10.13 -34.61 4.77
N VAL A 228 9.23 -35.58 4.54
CA VAL A 228 7.78 -35.36 4.55
C VAL A 228 7.28 -35.00 5.95
N SER A 229 7.74 -35.72 6.97
CA SER A 229 7.38 -35.45 8.36
C SER A 229 7.83 -34.06 8.80
N ALA A 230 9.06 -33.67 8.47
CA ALA A 230 9.59 -32.34 8.74
C ALA A 230 8.83 -31.24 8.00
N LYS A 231 8.38 -31.49 6.76
CA LYS A 231 7.52 -30.55 6.03
C LYS A 231 6.14 -30.42 6.66
N MET A 232 5.52 -31.51 7.11
CA MET A 232 4.23 -31.48 7.79
C MET A 232 4.33 -30.71 9.12
N GLU A 233 5.36 -30.99 9.92
CA GLU A 233 5.65 -30.29 11.17
C GLU A 233 5.83 -28.79 10.92
N LYS A 234 6.65 -28.42 9.93
CA LYS A 234 6.86 -27.02 9.54
C LYS A 234 5.56 -26.35 9.08
N GLN A 235 4.75 -27.01 8.25
CA GLN A 235 3.45 -26.48 7.85
C GLN A 235 2.51 -26.29 9.04
N GLY A 236 2.52 -27.21 10.01
CA GLY A 236 1.79 -27.07 11.27
C GLY A 236 2.24 -25.85 12.06
N GLN A 237 3.55 -25.64 12.19
CA GLN A 237 4.13 -24.47 12.87
C GLN A 237 3.77 -23.16 12.15
N ASP A 238 3.89 -23.12 10.81
CA ASP A 238 3.54 -21.96 9.99
C ASP A 238 2.03 -21.64 10.11
N TYR A 239 1.17 -22.66 10.16
CA TYR A 239 -0.27 -22.50 10.37
C TYR A 239 -0.58 -21.91 11.75
N VAL A 240 0.03 -22.44 12.81
CA VAL A 240 -0.12 -21.91 14.18
C VAL A 240 0.41 -20.47 14.27
N ALA A 241 1.54 -20.16 13.65
CA ALA A 241 2.08 -18.81 13.59
C ALA A 241 1.12 -17.84 12.88
N SER A 242 0.52 -18.26 11.76
CA SER A 242 -0.45 -17.47 11.02
C SER A 242 -1.74 -17.23 11.81
N LEU A 243 -2.23 -18.24 12.57
CA LEU A 243 -3.37 -18.06 13.48
C LEU A 243 -3.07 -17.03 14.57
N LYS A 244 -1.87 -17.10 15.18
CA LYS A 244 -1.44 -16.13 16.21
C LYS A 244 -1.28 -14.72 15.65
N GLU A 245 -0.79 -14.57 14.42
CA GLU A 245 -0.73 -13.28 13.75
C GLU A 245 -2.14 -12.71 13.51
N ASN A 246 -3.07 -13.55 13.04
CA ASN A 246 -4.46 -13.15 12.83
C ASN A 246 -5.13 -12.70 14.13
N GLU A 247 -4.95 -13.46 15.23
CA GLU A 247 -5.44 -13.07 16.56
C GLU A 247 -4.87 -11.73 17.01
N ASN A 248 -3.55 -11.51 16.85
CA ASN A 248 -2.91 -10.22 17.14
C ASN A 248 -3.48 -9.07 16.29
N LEU A 249 -3.74 -9.30 15.01
CA LEU A 249 -4.34 -8.30 14.12
C LEU A 249 -5.78 -7.98 14.53
N GLN A 250 -6.57 -9.00 14.87
CA GLN A 250 -7.93 -8.82 15.39
C GLN A 250 -7.92 -8.01 16.69
N GLN A 251 -6.99 -8.27 17.60
CA GLN A 251 -6.86 -7.52 18.86
C GLN A 251 -6.45 -6.06 18.62
N LYS A 252 -5.54 -5.81 17.67
CA LYS A 252 -5.17 -4.44 17.26
C LYS A 252 -6.35 -3.69 16.65
N LEU A 253 -7.13 -4.33 15.76
CA LEU A 253 -8.34 -3.76 15.18
C LEU A 253 -9.37 -3.43 16.26
N LYS A 254 -9.60 -4.35 17.21
CA LYS A 254 -10.48 -4.11 18.35
C LYS A 254 -10.03 -2.90 19.18
N THR A 255 -8.74 -2.82 19.51
CA THR A 255 -8.18 -1.69 20.25
C THR A 255 -8.33 -0.37 19.48
N PHE A 256 -8.14 -0.38 18.16
CA PHE A 256 -8.38 0.81 17.34
C PHE A 256 -9.85 1.23 17.36
N LEU A 257 -10.78 0.30 17.19
CA LEU A 257 -12.22 0.60 17.26
C LEU A 257 -12.61 1.20 18.61
N GLU A 258 -12.09 0.64 19.72
CA GLU A 258 -12.32 1.18 21.07
C GLU A 258 -11.76 2.62 21.19
N GLN A 259 -10.55 2.88 20.69
CA GLN A 259 -9.97 4.23 20.68
C GLN A 259 -10.77 5.21 19.81
N TYR A 260 -11.28 4.75 18.65
CA TYR A 260 -12.13 5.56 17.78
C TYR A 260 -13.45 5.91 18.46
N ALA A 261 -14.11 4.94 19.11
CA ALA A 261 -15.34 5.18 19.85
C ALA A 261 -15.17 6.20 20.97
N VAL A 262 -14.09 6.10 21.76
CA VAL A 262 -13.78 7.08 22.81
C VAL A 262 -13.50 8.46 22.22
N ARG A 263 -12.78 8.53 21.08
CA ARG A 263 -12.50 9.80 20.39
C ARG A 263 -13.78 10.44 19.86
N GLU A 264 -14.68 9.66 19.26
CA GLU A 264 -15.96 10.13 18.77
C GLU A 264 -16.84 10.65 19.91
N GLU A 265 -16.90 9.91 21.03
CA GLU A 265 -17.62 10.34 22.23
C GLU A 265 -17.05 11.65 22.81
N HIS A 266 -15.71 11.82 22.80
CA HIS A 266 -15.08 13.09 23.19
C HIS A 266 -15.46 14.25 22.25
N PHE A 267 -15.49 14.02 20.93
CA PHE A 267 -15.91 15.06 19.98
C PHE A 267 -17.39 15.42 20.12
N ASN A 268 -18.27 14.43 20.34
CA ASN A 268 -19.68 14.70 20.59
C ASN A 268 -19.89 15.55 21.84
N ARG A 269 -19.21 15.23 22.95
CA ARG A 269 -19.24 16.08 24.16
C ARG A 269 -18.72 17.49 23.91
N GLN A 270 -17.65 17.63 23.11
CA GLN A 270 -17.12 18.94 22.75
C GLN A 270 -18.11 19.74 21.90
N LEU A 271 -18.81 19.09 20.97
CA LEU A 271 -19.85 19.70 20.16
C LEU A 271 -21.03 20.16 21.03
N GLU A 272 -21.54 19.29 21.91
CA GLU A 272 -22.59 19.64 22.87
C GLU A 272 -22.20 20.85 23.75
N ALA A 273 -20.95 20.89 24.24
CA ALA A 273 -20.45 22.03 25.01
C ALA A 273 -20.40 23.33 24.19
N LYS A 274 -20.08 23.24 22.89
CA LYS A 274 -20.08 24.39 21.98
C LYS A 274 -21.51 24.85 21.68
N ASP A 275 -22.42 23.92 21.44
CA ASP A 275 -23.84 24.24 21.21
C ASP A 275 -24.46 24.92 22.43
N LEU A 276 -24.18 24.43 23.64
CA LEU A 276 -24.60 25.10 24.89
C LEU A 276 -24.00 26.50 25.03
N ALA A 277 -22.74 26.69 24.64
CA ALA A 277 -22.10 28.01 24.67
C ALA A 277 -22.72 28.99 23.66
N VAL A 278 -23.09 28.50 22.46
CA VAL A 278 -23.80 29.27 21.44
C VAL A 278 -25.20 29.65 21.96
N GLN A 279 -25.97 28.69 22.49
CA GLN A 279 -27.29 28.96 23.08
C GLN A 279 -27.22 29.99 24.22
N LEU A 280 -26.19 29.92 25.07
CA LEU A 280 -25.97 30.91 26.12
C LEU A 280 -25.67 32.30 25.55
N ALA A 281 -24.88 32.39 24.47
CA ALA A 281 -24.58 33.66 23.81
C ALA A 281 -25.83 34.24 23.12
N GLU A 282 -26.62 33.40 22.45
CA GLU A 282 -27.88 33.78 21.80
C GLU A 282 -28.90 34.30 22.81
N THR A 283 -29.10 33.61 23.93
CA THR A 283 -30.02 34.04 25.00
C THR A 283 -29.58 35.37 25.64
N LYS A 284 -28.27 35.55 25.88
CA LYS A 284 -27.73 36.85 26.33
C LYS A 284 -27.95 37.97 25.32
N LEU A 285 -27.73 37.69 24.03
CA LEU A 285 -27.97 38.65 22.96
C LEU A 285 -29.45 39.02 22.86
N GLN A 286 -30.36 38.03 22.89
CA GLN A 286 -31.80 38.26 22.89
C GLN A 286 -32.23 39.13 24.07
N HIS A 287 -31.72 38.84 25.29
CA HIS A 287 -32.00 39.65 26.46
C HIS A 287 -31.52 41.10 26.30
N GLN A 288 -30.32 41.30 25.77
CA GLN A 288 -29.77 42.65 25.52
C GLN A 288 -30.55 43.41 24.45
N VAL A 289 -31.00 42.74 23.39
CA VAL A 289 -31.87 43.32 22.36
C VAL A 289 -33.20 43.75 22.97
N GLU A 290 -33.80 42.91 23.82
CA GLU A 290 -35.07 43.23 24.48
C GLU A 290 -34.94 44.41 25.46
N LEU A 291 -33.85 44.48 26.24
CA LEU A 291 -33.54 45.63 27.09
C LEU A 291 -33.39 46.91 26.27
N THR A 292 -32.55 46.88 25.22
CA THR A 292 -32.34 48.01 24.31
C THR A 292 -33.66 48.45 23.66
N SER A 293 -34.51 47.50 23.27
CA SER A 293 -35.83 47.78 22.70
C SER A 293 -36.76 48.48 23.71
N ARG A 294 -36.80 48.01 24.97
CA ARG A 294 -37.56 48.67 26.04
C ARG A 294 -37.04 50.08 26.34
N GLU A 295 -35.73 50.28 26.33
CA GLU A 295 -35.12 51.61 26.51
C GLU A 295 -35.43 52.54 25.35
N ALA A 296 -35.30 52.07 24.11
CA ALA A 296 -35.66 52.83 22.92
C ALA A 296 -37.14 53.24 22.94
N GLU A 297 -38.03 52.36 23.39
CA GLU A 297 -39.46 52.66 23.54
C GLU A 297 -39.72 53.75 24.60
N LYS A 298 -39.03 53.68 25.75
CA LYS A 298 -39.10 54.74 26.77
C LYS A 298 -38.62 56.08 26.21
N VAL A 299 -37.48 56.09 25.51
CA VAL A 299 -36.93 57.30 24.87
C VAL A 299 -37.93 57.86 23.86
N ARG A 300 -38.52 57.01 23.02
CA ARG A 300 -39.55 57.40 22.04
C ARG A 300 -40.73 58.09 22.72
N ILE A 301 -41.32 57.46 23.74
CA ILE A 301 -42.46 58.04 24.49
C ILE A 301 -42.08 59.37 25.14
N THR A 302 -40.89 59.47 25.75
CA THR A 302 -40.44 60.73 26.36
C THR A 302 -40.20 61.83 25.33
N LEU A 303 -39.67 61.49 24.17
CA LEU A 303 -39.46 62.42 23.07
C LEU A 303 -40.79 62.93 22.52
N ASP A 304 -41.77 62.05 22.33
CA ASP A 304 -43.10 62.44 21.86
C ASP A 304 -43.80 63.36 22.87
N LYS A 305 -43.72 63.06 24.17
CA LYS A 305 -44.21 63.97 25.23
C LYS A 305 -43.50 65.33 25.23
N ALA A 306 -42.18 65.34 25.04
CA ALA A 306 -41.41 66.59 24.97
C ALA A 306 -41.82 67.43 23.75
N LYS A 307 -42.07 66.80 22.59
CA LYS A 307 -42.61 67.48 21.40
C LYS A 307 -43.99 68.06 21.67
N GLU A 308 -44.90 67.30 22.27
CA GLU A 308 -46.23 67.80 22.63
C GLU A 308 -46.16 69.00 23.60
N PHE A 309 -45.27 68.98 24.60
CA PHE A 309 -45.08 70.12 25.48
C PHE A 309 -44.51 71.34 24.75
N SER A 310 -43.54 71.15 23.87
CA SER A 310 -42.98 72.22 23.03
C SER A 310 -44.05 72.84 22.12
N GLU A 311 -44.89 72.03 21.47
CA GLU A 311 -46.00 72.52 20.65
C GLU A 311 -47.04 73.30 21.48
N ARG A 312 -47.40 72.80 22.67
CA ARG A 312 -48.27 73.53 23.60
C ARG A 312 -47.65 74.86 24.05
N GLU A 313 -46.34 74.87 24.33
CA GLU A 313 -45.61 76.09 24.70
C GLU A 313 -45.65 77.13 23.58
N ILE A 314 -45.39 76.72 22.33
CA ILE A 314 -45.49 77.60 21.15
C ILE A 314 -46.92 78.18 21.01
N GLN A 315 -47.95 77.35 21.21
CA GLN A 315 -49.34 77.82 21.17
C GLN A 315 -49.65 78.83 22.27
N LEU A 316 -49.19 78.59 23.50
CA LEU A 316 -49.37 79.51 24.62
C LEU A 316 -48.61 80.83 24.42
N GLN A 317 -47.38 80.77 23.90
CA GLN A 317 -46.61 81.97 23.52
C GLN A 317 -47.34 82.77 22.44
N SER A 318 -47.90 82.10 21.43
CA SER A 318 -48.71 82.76 20.40
C SER A 318 -49.96 83.45 20.99
N GLN A 319 -50.65 82.80 21.93
CA GLN A 319 -51.78 83.42 22.64
C GLN A 319 -51.34 84.62 23.47
N LEU A 320 -50.22 84.51 24.20
CA LEU A 320 -49.67 85.61 25.00
C LEU A 320 -49.32 86.82 24.12
N ASN A 321 -48.69 86.57 22.96
CA ASN A 321 -48.38 87.61 21.98
C ASN A 321 -49.67 88.27 21.47
N ALA A 322 -50.69 87.49 21.12
CA ALA A 322 -51.98 88.03 20.70
C ALA A 322 -52.68 88.87 21.80
N TYR A 323 -52.54 88.49 23.08
CA TYR A 323 -53.00 89.32 24.19
C TYR A 323 -52.17 90.60 24.35
N SER A 324 -50.85 90.52 24.19
CA SER A 324 -49.96 91.69 24.21
C SER A 324 -50.36 92.68 23.13
N GLU A 325 -50.57 92.23 21.88
CA GLU A 325 -51.04 93.08 20.78
C GLU A 325 -52.40 93.74 21.10
N LYS A 326 -53.33 93.00 21.71
CA LYS A 326 -54.61 93.58 22.17
C LYS A 326 -54.41 94.64 23.26
N PHE A 327 -53.49 94.40 24.20
CA PHE A 327 -53.14 95.38 25.23
C PHE A 327 -52.52 96.64 24.61
N ASP A 328 -51.65 96.49 23.62
CA ASP A 328 -51.07 97.62 22.89
C ASP A 328 -52.16 98.45 22.20
N VAL A 329 -53.14 97.80 21.56
CA VAL A 329 -54.29 98.49 20.96
C VAL A 329 -55.15 99.21 22.00
N VAL A 330 -55.41 98.58 23.16
CA VAL A 330 -56.14 99.24 24.26
C VAL A 330 -55.35 100.43 24.79
N GLN A 331 -54.05 100.27 25.01
CA GLN A 331 -53.17 101.33 25.47
C GLN A 331 -53.13 102.48 24.46
N GLU A 332 -52.97 102.20 23.17
CA GLU A 332 -53.03 103.19 22.09
C GLU A 332 -54.38 103.91 22.08
N THR A 333 -55.48 103.18 22.22
CA THR A 333 -56.83 103.74 22.31
C THR A 333 -56.99 104.63 23.54
N LEU A 334 -56.42 104.23 24.68
CA LEU A 334 -56.49 104.97 25.94
C LEU A 334 -55.62 106.24 25.88
N VAL A 335 -54.45 106.18 25.24
CA VAL A 335 -53.62 107.36 24.93
C VAL A 335 -54.38 108.31 24.01
N LYS A 336 -54.96 107.83 22.90
CA LYS A 336 -55.80 108.64 22.00
C LYS A 336 -56.99 109.26 22.73
N SER A 337 -57.64 108.50 23.62
CA SER A 337 -58.74 109.01 24.44
C SER A 337 -58.27 110.08 25.42
N ASN A 338 -57.12 109.92 26.07
CA ASN A 338 -56.54 110.92 26.96
C ASN A 338 -56.13 112.19 26.21
N GLU A 339 -55.58 112.05 25.00
CA GLU A 339 -55.30 113.17 24.10
C GLU A 339 -56.61 113.89 23.73
N MET A 340 -57.66 113.16 23.36
CA MET A 340 -58.98 113.76 23.12
C MET A 340 -59.53 114.47 24.35
N PHE A 341 -59.44 113.90 25.55
CA PHE A 341 -59.87 114.56 26.79
C PHE A 341 -59.06 115.82 27.08
N THR A 342 -57.75 115.78 26.84
CA THR A 342 -56.86 116.94 27.01
C THR A 342 -57.21 118.04 26.02
N ASN A 343 -57.43 117.70 24.75
CA ASN A 343 -57.88 118.63 23.71
C ASN A 343 -59.26 119.21 24.03
N PHE A 344 -60.23 118.39 24.43
CA PHE A 344 -61.54 118.86 24.88
C PHE A 344 -61.42 119.81 26.07
N ARG A 345 -60.56 119.52 27.04
CA ARG A 345 -60.33 120.41 28.18
C ARG A 345 -59.71 121.74 27.74
N GLN A 346 -58.74 121.71 26.82
CA GLN A 346 -58.16 122.93 26.24
C GLN A 346 -59.20 123.75 25.48
N GLU A 347 -60.04 123.11 24.65
CA GLU A 347 -61.14 123.76 23.94
C GLU A 347 -62.19 124.32 24.91
N MET A 348 -62.51 123.61 25.99
CA MET A 348 -63.41 124.08 27.03
C MET A 348 -62.82 125.27 27.80
N ASP A 349 -61.51 125.29 28.10
CA ASP A 349 -60.81 126.43 28.69
C ASP A 349 -60.75 127.62 27.73
N LYS A 350 -60.53 127.38 26.43
CA LYS A 350 -60.62 128.43 25.40
C LYS A 350 -62.05 128.99 25.34
N MET A 351 -63.05 128.12 25.31
CA MET A 351 -64.46 128.51 25.31
C MET A 351 -64.79 129.32 26.58
N ALA A 352 -64.34 128.89 27.76
CA ALA A 352 -64.52 129.63 29.02
C ALA A 352 -63.81 130.99 29.01
N LYS A 353 -62.60 131.09 28.42
CA LYS A 353 -61.90 132.37 28.22
C LYS A 353 -62.66 133.27 27.24
N THR A 354 -63.18 132.74 26.14
CA THR A 354 -64.02 133.52 25.21
C THR A 354 -65.30 133.97 25.88
N THR A 355 -65.96 133.13 26.69
CA THR A 355 -67.13 133.50 27.49
C THR A 355 -66.81 134.65 28.43
N LYS A 356 -65.71 134.57 29.21
CA LYS A 356 -65.26 135.67 30.07
C LYS A 356 -64.93 136.95 29.31
N LYS A 357 -64.36 136.84 28.11
CA LYS A 357 -64.06 138.01 27.26
C LYS A 357 -65.36 138.67 26.79
N LEU A 358 -66.32 137.88 26.31
CA LEU A 358 -67.64 138.35 25.91
C LEU A 358 -68.41 138.94 27.09
N GLU A 359 -68.31 138.37 28.29
CA GLU A 359 -68.88 138.96 29.52
C GLU A 359 -68.26 140.32 29.83
N LYS A 360 -66.92 140.47 29.73
CA LYS A 360 -66.25 141.77 29.91
C LYS A 360 -66.67 142.78 28.85
N GLU A 361 -66.77 142.37 27.58
CA GLU A 361 -67.28 143.21 26.50
C GLU A 361 -68.74 143.61 26.74
N ASN A 362 -69.58 142.72 27.26
CA ASN A 362 -70.97 143.01 27.63
C ASN A 362 -71.05 144.03 28.77
N VAL A 363 -70.23 143.87 29.82
CA VAL A 363 -70.12 144.84 30.92
C VAL A 363 -69.59 146.19 30.41
N ALA A 364 -68.60 146.19 29.52
CA ALA A 364 -68.07 147.40 28.93
C ALA A 364 -69.12 148.11 28.06
N LEU A 365 -69.91 147.37 27.29
CA LEU A 365 -71.03 147.92 26.52
C LEU A 365 -72.11 148.50 27.45
N ARG A 366 -72.46 147.80 28.53
CA ARG A 366 -73.37 148.34 29.57
C ARG A 366 -72.83 149.63 30.19
N LYS A 367 -71.53 149.67 30.50
CA LYS A 367 -70.87 150.88 31.02
C LYS A 367 -70.91 152.01 30.00
N LYS A 368 -70.65 151.72 28.73
CA LYS A 368 -70.69 152.70 27.64
C LYS A 368 -72.10 153.23 27.40
N CYS A 369 -73.13 152.39 27.51
CA CYS A 369 -74.53 152.83 27.52
C CYS A 369 -74.81 153.77 28.70
N ALA A 370 -74.39 153.39 29.92
CA ALA A 370 -74.57 154.25 31.11
C ALA A 370 -73.83 155.60 31.00
N GLU A 371 -72.64 155.62 30.39
CA GLU A 371 -71.89 156.86 30.09
C GLU A 371 -72.61 157.71 29.03
N TYR A 372 -73.20 157.09 28.00
CA TYR A 372 -74.03 157.78 27.02
C TYR A 372 -75.29 158.38 27.65
N ASP A 373 -75.97 157.62 28.51
CA ASP A 373 -77.15 158.07 29.25
C ASP A 373 -76.79 159.23 30.20
N SER A 374 -75.66 159.12 30.91
CA SER A 374 -75.13 160.19 31.75
C SER A 374 -74.78 161.45 30.94
N GLY A 375 -74.16 161.29 29.77
CA GLY A 375 -73.82 162.40 28.87
C GLY A 375 -75.06 163.07 28.28
N ALA A 376 -76.07 162.28 27.92
CA ALA A 376 -77.36 162.79 27.47
C ALA A 376 -78.07 163.59 28.57
N ILE A 377 -78.05 163.10 29.82
CA ILE A 377 -78.60 163.82 31.00
C ILE A 377 -77.84 165.13 31.24
N ALA A 378 -76.51 165.14 31.15
CA ALA A 378 -75.70 166.35 31.32
C ALA A 378 -76.01 167.41 30.25
N SER A 379 -76.17 167.00 28.99
CA SER A 379 -76.53 167.93 27.89
C SER A 379 -77.95 168.48 28.03
N ILE A 380 -78.90 167.69 28.57
CA ILE A 380 -80.23 168.19 28.94
C ILE A 380 -80.13 169.24 30.06
N HIS A 381 -79.32 168.99 31.10
CA HIS A 381 -79.09 169.94 32.20
C HIS A 381 -78.47 171.26 31.71
N GLU A 382 -77.50 171.20 30.79
CA GLU A 382 -76.84 172.38 30.21
C GLU A 382 -77.82 173.22 29.36
N LYS A 383 -78.72 172.58 28.60
CA LYS A 383 -79.78 173.29 27.87
C LYS A 383 -80.81 173.97 28.79
N VAL A 384 -81.14 173.34 29.92
CA VAL A 384 -82.05 173.92 30.93
C VAL A 384 -81.40 175.12 31.63
N ALA A 385 -80.11 175.05 31.95
CA ALA A 385 -79.39 176.18 32.54
C ALA A 385 -79.29 177.38 31.57
N ALA A 386 -79.05 177.14 30.29
CA ALA A 386 -78.98 178.18 29.27
C ALA A 386 -80.34 178.87 29.02
N THR A 387 -81.46 178.14 29.08
CA THR A 387 -82.80 178.74 28.96
C THR A 387 -83.18 179.59 30.19
N GLU A 388 -82.78 179.18 31.39
CA GLU A 388 -82.97 179.99 32.61
C GLU A 388 -82.16 181.29 32.59
N GLU A 389 -80.94 181.27 32.06
CA GLU A 389 -80.10 182.47 31.93
C GLU A 389 -80.65 183.44 30.87
N THR A 390 -81.19 182.91 29.78
CA THR A 390 -81.85 183.70 28.72
C THR A 390 -83.11 184.41 29.24
N LEU A 391 -83.90 183.74 30.10
CA LEU A 391 -85.08 184.33 30.76
C LEU A 391 -84.69 185.48 31.71
N LYS A 392 -83.62 185.31 32.52
CA LYS A 392 -83.11 186.37 33.41
C LYS A 392 -82.61 187.60 32.65
N LEU A 393 -82.01 187.41 31.48
CA LEU A 393 -81.57 188.50 30.61
C LEU A 393 -82.77 189.22 29.94
N GLN A 394 -83.81 188.49 29.53
CA GLN A 394 -85.06 189.09 29.02
C GLN A 394 -85.77 189.96 30.07
N GLU A 395 -85.80 189.56 31.34
CA GLU A 395 -86.39 190.38 32.42
C GLU A 395 -85.61 191.67 32.68
N LYS A 396 -84.28 191.64 32.56
CA LYS A 396 -83.42 192.83 32.68
C LYS A 396 -83.63 193.81 31.53
N VAL A 397 -83.82 193.31 30.30
CA VAL A 397 -84.17 194.15 29.15
C VAL A 397 -85.53 194.81 29.34
N LYS A 398 -86.56 194.08 29.79
CA LYS A 398 -87.89 194.66 30.10
C LYS A 398 -87.84 195.75 31.17
N LYS A 399 -87.00 195.60 32.20
CA LYS A 399 -86.81 196.62 33.25
C LYS A 399 -86.10 197.88 32.72
N LEU A 400 -85.12 197.72 31.83
CA LEU A 400 -84.40 198.85 31.22
C LEU A 400 -85.25 199.58 30.17
N GLU A 401 -86.10 198.89 29.41
CA GLU A 401 -87.05 199.51 28.47
C GLU A 401 -88.13 200.35 29.18
N ASN A 402 -88.59 199.92 30.36
CA ASN A 402 -89.53 200.69 31.18
C ASN A 402 -88.89 201.95 31.81
N LEU A 403 -87.60 201.90 32.12
CA LEU A 403 -86.86 203.05 32.65
C LEU A 403 -86.59 204.11 31.57
N CYS A 404 -86.32 203.69 30.33
CA CYS A 404 -86.20 204.59 29.17
C CYS A 404 -87.52 205.31 28.83
N ARG A 405 -88.69 204.67 29.04
CA ARG A 405 -90.00 205.34 28.85
C ARG A 405 -90.36 206.31 29.98
N HIS A 406 -89.98 206.02 31.23
CA HIS A 406 -90.23 206.93 32.36
C HIS A 406 -89.38 208.22 32.27
N LEU A 407 -88.09 208.09 31.93
CA LEU A 407 -87.19 209.25 31.83
C LEU A 407 -87.47 210.12 30.59
N GLN A 408 -88.09 209.58 29.53
CA GLN A 408 -88.57 210.37 28.39
C GLN A 408 -89.89 211.12 28.68
N ALA A 409 -90.74 210.61 29.59
CA ALA A 409 -91.97 211.29 30.00
C ALA A 409 -91.70 212.46 30.96
N GLU A 410 -90.69 212.35 31.82
CA GLU A 410 -90.34 213.37 32.81
C GLU A 410 -89.63 214.58 32.19
N ARG A 411 -88.79 214.37 31.15
CA ARG A 411 -88.13 215.47 30.42
C ARG A 411 -89.10 216.37 29.65
N ASN A 412 -90.20 215.80 29.12
CA ASN A 412 -91.17 216.58 28.35
C ASN A 412 -92.13 217.39 29.24
N SER A 413 -92.33 217.01 30.50
CA SER A 413 -93.23 217.73 31.44
C SER A 413 -92.56 218.90 32.15
N VAL A 414 -91.27 218.84 32.45
CA VAL A 414 -90.59 219.91 33.22
C VAL A 414 -90.27 221.15 32.37
N ARG A 415 -90.17 221.04 31.05
CA ARG A 415 -89.87 222.22 30.20
C ARG A 415 -91.10 223.06 29.85
N GLN A 416 -92.32 222.62 30.19
CA GLN A 416 -93.58 223.33 29.88
C GLN A 416 -94.23 224.05 31.07
N ALA A 417 -93.71 223.93 32.30
CA ALA A 417 -94.42 224.39 33.50
C ALA A 417 -93.68 225.42 34.35
N GLN A 418 -92.90 226.32 33.74
CA GLN A 418 -92.43 227.53 34.43
C GLN A 418 -92.16 228.68 33.43
N GLN A 419 -93.23 229.17 32.81
CA GLN A 419 -93.39 230.61 32.59
C GLN A 419 -94.47 231.12 33.57
N ALA A 420 -94.00 231.94 34.50
CA ALA A 420 -94.68 233.03 35.20
C ALA A 420 -95.65 232.74 36.37
N GLN A 421 -95.15 232.99 37.59
CA GLN A 421 -95.78 234.03 38.42
C GLN A 421 -95.30 235.42 37.94
N PRO A 422 -96.12 236.49 38.04
CA PRO A 422 -95.85 237.80 37.48
C PRO A 422 -95.62 238.94 38.52
N GLU A 423 -95.05 240.02 37.98
CA GLU A 423 -95.08 241.44 38.38
C GLU A 423 -93.98 242.11 39.25
N THR A 424 -93.39 243.12 38.60
CA THR A 424 -92.97 244.46 39.06
C THR A 424 -91.55 244.72 39.61
N THR A 425 -91.01 245.81 39.03
CA THR A 425 -89.72 246.54 39.20
C THR A 425 -88.46 245.97 38.57
#